data_AF-A0A495RCI9-F1
#
_entry.id   AF-A0A495RCI9-F1
#
_cell.length_a   1.000
_cell.length_b   1.000
_cell.length_c   1.000
_cell.angle_alpha   90.00
_cell.angle_beta   90.00
_cell.angle_gamma   90.00
#
_symmetry.space_group_name_H-M   'P 1'
#
loop_
_entity.id
_entity.type
_entity.pdbx_description
1 polymer ?
#
loop_
_entity_poly.entity_id
_entity_poly.type
_entity_poly.pdbx_seq_one_letter_code
_entity_poly.pdbx_strand_id
1 'polypeptide(L)'
;MQLGTRWTSGDEPPTAVPVVLRAQIHAVDRALPGDDLGQPRPRWTLTFLEGRPIAELDTGVIVEVAASGEVTVRHDDEDEFG
;
A
#
# COMPACT_ATOMS: atom_id res chain seq x y z
N MET A 1 20.49 -7.83 0.71
CA MET A 1 19.37 -7.30 -0.08
C MET A 1 18.11 -7.59 0.70
N GLN A 2 17.55 -6.61 1.42
CA GLN A 2 16.40 -6.86 2.29
C GLN A 2 15.13 -6.80 1.43
N LEU A 3 14.55 -7.97 1.19
CA LEU A 3 13.30 -8.15 0.46
C LEU A 3 12.20 -7.34 1.17
N GLY A 4 11.50 -6.47 0.45
CA GLY A 4 10.33 -5.75 0.97
C GLY A 4 9.31 -6.74 1.54
N THR A 5 8.60 -6.35 2.61
CA THR A 5 7.56 -7.21 3.19
C THR A 5 6.32 -7.17 2.31
N ARG A 6 5.81 -8.32 1.84
CA ARG A 6 4.61 -8.37 0.99
C ARG A 6 3.48 -9.13 1.68
N TRP A 7 2.24 -8.63 1.56
CA TRP A 7 1.03 -9.27 2.09
C TRP A 7 -0.16 -9.02 1.16
N THR A 8 -1.25 -9.76 1.32
CA THR A 8 -2.45 -9.63 0.49
C THR A 8 -3.36 -8.53 1.04
N SER A 9 -3.98 -7.74 0.17
CA SER A 9 -5.00 -6.75 0.58
C SER A 9 -6.15 -7.39 1.35
N GLY A 10 -6.59 -6.71 2.41
CA GLY A 10 -7.59 -7.19 3.35
C GLY A 10 -7.12 -8.25 4.34
N ASP A 11 -5.84 -8.65 4.30
CA ASP A 11 -5.20 -9.43 5.37
C ASP A 11 -4.63 -8.50 6.47
N GLU A 12 -4.25 -9.06 7.62
CA GLU A 12 -3.62 -8.27 8.70
C GLU A 12 -2.23 -7.76 8.26
N PRO A 13 -1.97 -6.44 8.30
CA PRO A 13 -0.66 -5.91 7.98
C PRO A 13 0.44 -6.50 8.90
N PRO A 14 1.55 -6.99 8.34
CA PRO A 14 2.62 -7.60 9.12
C PRO A 14 3.24 -6.61 10.12
N THR A 15 3.88 -7.11 11.17
CA THR A 15 4.49 -6.29 12.24
C THR A 15 5.49 -5.25 11.72
N ALA A 16 6.11 -5.50 10.56
CA ALA A 16 6.99 -4.54 9.89
C ALA A 16 6.28 -3.25 9.44
N VAL A 17 4.97 -3.29 9.22
CA VAL A 17 4.14 -2.15 8.82
C VAL A 17 3.89 -1.24 10.04
N PRO A 18 4.38 0.01 10.01
CA PRO A 18 4.20 0.95 11.11
C PRO A 18 2.71 1.25 11.36
N VAL A 19 2.35 1.39 12.63
CA VAL A 19 0.95 1.61 13.06
C VAL A 19 0.32 2.83 12.38
N VAL A 20 1.12 3.85 12.07
CA VAL A 20 0.68 5.08 11.43
C VAL A 20 0.09 4.83 10.03
N LEU A 21 0.60 3.84 9.29
CA LEU A 21 0.10 3.51 7.94
C LEU A 21 -1.12 2.59 7.96
N ARG A 22 -1.29 1.78 9.02
CA ARG A 22 -2.32 0.73 9.08
C ARG A 22 -3.73 1.26 8.89
N ALA A 23 -4.04 2.42 9.49
CA ALA A 23 -5.35 3.04 9.37
C ALA A 23 -5.70 3.35 7.89
N GLN A 24 -4.73 3.86 7.13
CA GLN A 24 -4.91 4.19 5.71
C GLN A 24 -4.88 2.93 4.83
N ILE A 25 -4.01 1.97 5.10
CA ILE A 25 -4.00 0.66 4.41
C ILE A 25 -5.37 -0.02 4.53
N HIS A 26 -5.95 -0.07 5.72
CA HIS A 26 -7.30 -0.63 5.90
C HIS A 26 -8.40 0.21 5.23
N ALA A 27 -8.21 1.53 5.11
CA ALA A 27 -9.16 2.38 4.38
C ALA A 27 -9.12 2.07 2.87
N VAL A 28 -7.92 1.89 2.30
CA VAL A 28 -7.74 1.46 0.91
C VAL A 28 -8.32 0.06 0.71
N ASP A 29 -7.99 -0.90 1.58
CA ASP A 29 -8.50 -2.27 1.48
C ASP A 29 -10.04 -2.34 1.44
N ARG A 30 -10.72 -1.47 2.20
CA ARG A 30 -12.20 -1.37 2.19
C ARG A 30 -12.76 -0.69 0.94
N ALA A 31 -11.97 0.15 0.28
CA ALA A 31 -12.35 0.87 -0.92
C ALA A 31 -12.11 0.05 -2.21
N LEU A 32 -11.31 -1.02 -2.12
CA LEU A 32 -11.09 -1.91 -3.25
C LEU A 32 -12.39 -2.56 -3.71
N PRO A 33 -12.64 -2.65 -5.02
CA PRO A 33 -13.80 -3.37 -5.54
C PRO A 33 -13.75 -4.82 -5.08
N GLY A 34 -14.91 -5.32 -4.64
CA GLY A 34 -15.05 -6.71 -4.20
C GLY A 34 -14.68 -7.71 -5.30
N ASP A 35 -14.40 -8.93 -4.87
CA ASP A 35 -13.99 -10.09 -5.69
C ASP A 35 -15.15 -10.63 -6.55
N ASP A 36 -15.82 -9.75 -7.31
CA ASP A 36 -17.03 -10.07 -8.09
C ASP A 36 -16.76 -11.09 -9.22
N LEU A 37 -15.49 -11.30 -9.58
CA LEU A 37 -15.07 -12.18 -10.68
C LEU A 37 -14.11 -13.31 -10.30
N GLY A 38 -13.81 -13.54 -9.01
CA GLY A 38 -12.79 -14.53 -8.61
C GLY A 38 -11.35 -14.08 -8.92
N GLN A 39 -11.12 -12.77 -9.02
CA GLN A 39 -9.81 -12.22 -9.35
C GLN A 39 -8.91 -12.23 -8.11
N PRO A 40 -7.62 -12.58 -8.23
CA PRO A 40 -6.73 -12.54 -7.08
C PRO A 40 -6.65 -11.13 -6.50
N ARG A 41 -6.90 -11.01 -5.20
CA ARG A 41 -6.74 -9.75 -4.45
C ARG A 41 -5.33 -9.17 -4.66
N PRO A 42 -5.22 -7.85 -4.91
CA PRO A 42 -3.92 -7.20 -5.09
C PRO A 42 -3.07 -7.30 -3.82
N ARG A 43 -1.74 -7.25 -3.97
CA ARG A 43 -0.81 -7.41 -2.86
C ARG A 43 -0.14 -6.10 -2.53
N TRP A 44 0.00 -5.87 -1.23
CA TRP A 44 0.81 -4.80 -0.69
C TRP A 44 2.29 -5.19 -0.68
N THR A 45 3.15 -4.19 -0.86
CA THR A 45 4.60 -4.26 -0.75
C THR A 45 5.09 -3.10 0.11
N LEU A 46 5.68 -3.40 1.26
CA LEU A 46 6.34 -2.43 2.11
C LEU A 46 7.81 -2.29 1.71
N THR A 47 8.20 -1.06 1.41
CA THR A 47 9.57 -0.63 1.20
C THR A 47 9.93 0.50 2.18
N PHE A 48 11.23 0.73 2.33
CA PHE A 48 11.74 1.84 3.13
C PHE A 48 12.63 2.70 2.25
N LEU A 49 12.23 3.94 2.02
CA LEU A 49 13.00 4.92 1.25
C LEU A 49 13.52 5.99 2.20
N GLU A 50 14.85 6.11 2.31
CA GLU A 50 15.50 7.04 3.24
C GLU A 50 15.01 6.90 4.70
N GLY A 51 14.66 5.67 5.09
CA GLY A 51 14.13 5.36 6.43
C GLY A 51 12.62 5.63 6.60
N ARG A 52 11.93 6.10 5.57
CA ARG A 52 10.48 6.32 5.59
C ARG A 52 9.74 5.09 5.02
N PRO A 53 8.68 4.62 5.69
CA PRO A 53 7.91 3.48 5.22
C PRO A 53 7.00 3.90 4.05
N ILE A 54 7.00 3.09 2.99
CA ILE A 54 6.14 3.25 1.81
C ILE A 54 5.46 1.92 1.56
N ALA A 55 4.13 1.87 1.62
CA ALA A 55 3.33 0.71 1.27
C ALA A 55 2.69 0.94 -0.10
N GLU A 56 3.05 0.11 -1.06
CA GLU A 56 2.53 0.15 -2.43
C GLU A 56 1.64 -1.06 -2.66
N LEU A 57 0.47 -0.85 -3.26
CA LEU A 57 -0.46 -1.88 -3.69
C LEU A 57 -0.22 -2.17 -5.18
N ASP A 58 -0.33 -3.43 -5.60
CA ASP A 58 -0.17 -3.83 -7.01
C ASP A 58 -1.07 -3.06 -8.00
N THR A 59 -2.11 -2.36 -7.53
CA THR A 59 -2.97 -1.51 -8.36
C THR A 59 -2.41 -0.10 -8.61
N GLY A 60 -1.27 0.27 -8.02
CA GLY A 60 -0.71 1.62 -8.10
C GLY A 60 -1.05 2.54 -6.92
N VAL A 61 -1.82 2.08 -5.93
CA VAL A 61 -2.06 2.86 -4.70
C VAL A 61 -0.82 2.86 -3.83
N ILE A 62 -0.37 4.04 -3.40
CA ILE A 62 0.77 4.25 -2.52
C ILE A 62 0.30 4.93 -1.23
N VAL A 63 0.68 4.36 -0.09
CA VAL A 63 0.46 4.90 1.25
C VAL A 63 1.83 5.14 1.89
N GLU A 64 2.14 6.40 2.18
CA GLU A 64 3.46 6.79 2.70
C GLU A 64 3.38 7.87 3.78
N VAL A 65 4.50 8.08 4.48
CA VAL A 65 4.67 9.23 5.37
C VAL A 65 5.39 10.33 4.61
N ALA A 66 4.69 11.45 4.37
CA ALA A 66 5.26 12.64 3.75
C ALA A 66 6.39 13.24 4.63
N ALA A 67 7.20 14.13 4.05
CA ALA A 67 8.27 14.81 4.77
C ALA A 67 7.77 15.63 5.98
N SER A 68 6.50 16.06 5.97
CA SER A 68 5.82 16.73 7.09
C SER A 68 5.47 15.80 8.25
N GLY A 69 5.56 14.49 8.07
CA GLY A 69 5.10 13.48 9.03
C GLY A 69 3.63 13.07 8.87
N GLU A 70 2.91 13.67 7.91
CA GLU A 70 1.53 13.29 7.60
C GLU A 70 1.49 12.02 6.75
N VAL A 71 0.48 11.17 6.97
CA VAL A 71 0.25 10.01 6.12
C VAL A 71 -0.58 10.42 4.92
N THR A 72 -0.06 10.18 3.73
CA THR A 72 -0.74 10.47 2.47
C THR A 72 -1.06 9.19 1.73
N VAL A 73 -2.18 9.20 1.01
CA VAL A 73 -2.58 8.15 0.07
C VAL A 73 -2.60 8.78 -1.31
N ARG A 74 -1.85 8.23 -2.24
CA ARG A 74 -1.83 8.64 -3.64
C ARG A 74 -2.01 7.44 -4.55
N HIS A 75 -2.44 7.68 -5.78
CA HIS A 75 -2.45 6.69 -6.84
C HIS A 75 -1.42 7.15 -7.87
N ASP A 76 -0.47 6.27 -8.19
CA ASP A 76 0.53 6.54 -9.22
C ASP A 76 -0.06 6.09 -10.56
N ASP A 77 -0.85 6.97 -11.18
CA ASP A 77 -1.34 6.79 -12.54
C ASP A 77 -0.18 7.07 -13.54
N GLU A 78 0.90 6.27 -13.53
CA GLU A 78 1.86 6.26 -14.65
C GLU A 78 1.31 5.50 -15.89
N ASP A 79 0.03 5.73 -16.20
CA ASP A 79 -0.66 5.28 -17.42
C ASP A 79 -1.29 6.50 -18.14
N GLU A 80 -0.56 7.63 -18.21
CA GLU A 80 -0.71 8.58 -19.31
C GLU A 80 0.37 8.30 -20.37
N PHE A 81 0.29 7.13 -21.01
CA PHE A 81 0.88 6.95 -22.34
C PHE A 81 0.05 7.77 -23.34
N GLY A 82 0.57 8.95 -23.72
CA GLY A 82 0.08 9.73 -24.86
C GLY A 82 0.35 9.08 -26.21
#